data_AF-A0A7C1CMF0-F1
#
_entry.id   AF-A0A7C1CMF0-F1
#
_cell.length_a   1.000
_cell.length_b   1.000
_cell.length_c   1.000
_cell.angle_alpha   90.00
_cell.angle_beta   90.00
_cell.angle_gamma   90.00
#
_symmetry.space_group_name_H-M   'P 1'
#
loop_
_entity.id
_entity.type
_entity.pdbx_description
1 polymer ?
#
loop_
_entity_poly.entity_id
_entity_poly.type
_entity_poly.pdbx_seq_one_letter_code
_entity_poly.pdbx_strand_id
1 'polypeptide(L)'
;MRALPFRIEANVKDSLTGITRKQRWTDFLIITGMCCIALGARAYRLEEESLWFDDFNGWRCLACNDLKSYMACVYSPETLNTEQMPFYYVVEYAWSRVFGIAPLAVRYLSVFLGIITVPVIYCIARPLFGPSAGYLACLFYALSPSQIFYDQAIRAYALIIFLSSISIYALLQAARRGGGHWWLVSFAANAMLIGTHIFTVFLVLVQGCWLLLAFRKSPRAYIIWVMAHGVLIAGGLLWLMGNLDQPESAYELFRAPGLLDIIVFLFGHDAVRPNIELMPSGETWPFLSPATARHFVAAHVLFDAILKVLFAASVLFSLYWALSEESSSIVLDGKKGVRAPLMFLAMVAVLPALILAILSHAWRPCIFPRYTLYSSLALYVLAAGMLTRLKPAALRRAAITVAIATYGYQASLLLPAATRTQ
;
A
#
# COMPACT_ATOMS: atom_id res chain seq x y z
N MET A 1 31.52 19.64 23.32
CA MET A 1 30.27 19.23 22.63
C MET A 1 29.41 18.47 23.62
N ARG A 2 28.24 19.01 23.98
CA ARG A 2 27.34 18.44 24.99
C ARG A 2 26.71 17.14 24.46
N ALA A 3 26.84 16.05 25.22
CA ALA A 3 26.16 14.79 24.96
C ALA A 3 24.63 14.98 25.00
N LEU A 4 23.94 14.50 23.98
CA LEU A 4 22.47 14.49 23.91
C LEU A 4 21.90 13.50 24.95
N PRO A 5 20.81 13.83 25.66
CA PRO A 5 20.29 13.02 26.77
C PRO A 5 19.31 11.95 26.26
N PHE A 6 19.79 10.99 25.47
CA PHE A 6 18.98 9.85 25.02
C PHE A 6 19.55 8.52 25.51
N ARG A 7 19.39 8.24 26.80
CA ARG A 7 19.54 6.87 27.33
C ARG A 7 18.15 6.23 27.37
N ILE A 8 17.92 5.23 26.53
CA ILE A 8 16.66 4.47 26.48
C ILE A 8 16.97 2.99 26.63
N GLU A 9 16.61 2.44 27.78
CA GLU A 9 16.61 1.00 28.05
C GLU A 9 15.47 0.34 27.28
N ALA A 10 15.81 -0.48 26.29
CA ALA A 10 14.85 -1.29 25.55
C ALA A 10 15.02 -2.75 25.99
N ASN A 11 14.22 -3.17 26.97
CA ASN A 11 14.18 -4.55 27.43
C ASN A 11 13.31 -5.36 26.45
N VAL A 12 13.92 -5.86 25.38
CA VAL A 12 13.24 -6.70 24.36
C VAL A 12 13.71 -8.13 24.50
N LYS A 13 13.27 -8.79 25.59
CA LYS A 13 13.04 -10.23 25.56
C LYS A 13 11.61 -10.44 25.08
N ASP A 14 11.50 -10.94 23.85
CA ASP A 14 10.45 -11.88 23.50
C ASP A 14 9.00 -11.32 23.48
N SER A 15 8.74 -10.39 22.54
CA SER A 15 7.48 -9.62 22.44
C SER A 15 6.23 -10.41 22.02
N LEU A 16 6.32 -11.75 21.88
CA LEU A 16 5.20 -12.65 21.63
C LEU A 16 5.01 -13.70 22.74
N THR A 17 6.07 -14.08 23.45
CA THR A 17 6.02 -15.03 24.57
C THR A 17 5.72 -14.35 25.91
N GLY A 18 5.97 -13.04 26.03
CA GLY A 18 5.61 -12.22 27.20
C GLY A 18 4.26 -11.49 27.13
N ILE A 19 3.42 -11.74 26.11
CA ILE A 19 2.12 -11.04 25.98
C ILE A 19 1.12 -11.66 26.94
N THR A 20 0.62 -10.86 27.88
CA THR A 20 -0.47 -11.29 28.77
C THR A 20 -1.73 -11.60 27.96
N ARG A 21 -2.54 -12.57 28.43
CA ARG A 21 -3.86 -12.85 27.83
C ARG A 21 -4.70 -11.57 27.66
N LYS A 22 -4.66 -10.69 28.67
CA LYS A 22 -5.33 -9.38 28.65
C LYS A 22 -4.88 -8.52 27.45
N GLN A 23 -3.57 -8.39 27.23
CA GLN A 23 -3.05 -7.62 26.09
C GLN A 23 -3.47 -8.23 24.75
N ARG A 24 -3.49 -9.57 24.60
CA ARG A 24 -3.98 -10.21 23.36
C ARG A 24 -5.44 -9.88 23.07
N TRP A 25 -6.29 -9.87 24.10
CA TRP A 25 -7.69 -9.47 23.97
C TRP A 25 -7.85 -7.99 23.63
N THR A 26 -7.04 -7.12 24.25
CA THR A 26 -7.02 -5.69 23.90
C THR A 26 -6.59 -5.48 22.45
N ASP A 27 -5.51 -6.12 22.02
CA ASP A 27 -5.04 -6.08 20.63
C ASP A 27 -6.17 -6.53 19.68
N PHE A 28 -6.81 -7.67 19.97
CA PHE A 28 -7.92 -8.22 19.17
C PHE A 28 -9.12 -7.26 19.06
N LEU A 29 -9.58 -6.70 20.17
CA LEU A 29 -10.74 -5.80 20.18
C LEU A 29 -10.45 -4.49 19.42
N ILE A 30 -9.26 -3.92 19.60
CA ILE A 30 -8.86 -2.69 18.90
C ILE A 30 -8.76 -2.95 17.40
N ILE A 31 -8.11 -4.05 16.98
CA ILE A 31 -8.00 -4.39 15.56
C ILE A 31 -9.36 -4.70 14.94
N THR A 32 -10.25 -5.40 15.67
CA THR A 32 -11.64 -5.60 15.22
C THR A 32 -12.35 -4.26 15.03
N GLY A 33 -12.19 -3.32 15.97
CA GLY A 33 -12.72 -1.96 15.83
C GLY A 33 -12.16 -1.23 14.60
N MET A 34 -10.86 -1.37 14.31
CA MET A 34 -10.24 -0.80 13.10
C MET A 34 -10.77 -1.45 11.82
N CYS A 35 -11.03 -2.76 11.82
CA CYS A 35 -11.67 -3.45 10.71
C CYS A 35 -13.10 -2.95 10.50
N CYS A 36 -13.86 -2.68 11.56
CA CYS A 36 -15.20 -2.10 11.45
C CYS A 36 -15.17 -0.67 10.88
N ILE A 37 -14.20 0.15 11.29
CA ILE A 37 -13.99 1.48 10.71
C ILE A 37 -13.64 1.36 9.22
N ALA A 38 -12.73 0.45 8.87
CA ALA A 38 -12.34 0.22 7.47
C ALA A 38 -13.52 -0.27 6.62
N LEU A 39 -14.32 -1.20 7.13
CA LEU A 39 -15.56 -1.68 6.50
C LEU A 39 -16.55 -0.54 6.32
N GLY A 40 -16.82 0.24 7.36
CA GLY A 40 -17.76 1.37 7.28
C GLY A 40 -17.35 2.38 6.22
N ALA A 41 -16.07 2.74 6.19
CA ALA A 41 -15.53 3.67 5.19
C ALA A 41 -15.62 3.12 3.75
N ARG A 42 -15.42 1.81 3.55
CA ARG A 42 -15.44 1.17 2.22
C ARG A 42 -16.82 0.74 1.75
N ALA A 43 -17.73 0.44 2.68
CA ALA A 43 -19.12 0.09 2.35
C ALA A 43 -19.99 1.33 2.11
N TYR A 44 -19.59 2.49 2.64
CA TYR A 44 -20.32 3.73 2.46
C TYR A 44 -20.53 4.02 0.97
N ARG A 45 -21.81 4.03 0.55
CA ARG A 45 -22.28 4.39 -0.79
C ARG A 45 -21.69 3.57 -1.93
N LEU A 46 -21.28 2.33 -1.62
CA LEU A 46 -20.62 1.43 -2.57
C LEU A 46 -21.45 1.14 -3.83
N GLU A 47 -22.77 1.15 -3.72
CA GLU A 47 -23.72 0.93 -4.82
C GLU A 47 -23.96 2.18 -5.69
N GLU A 48 -23.71 3.37 -5.15
CA GLU A 48 -24.00 4.65 -5.83
C GLU A 48 -22.89 5.06 -6.80
N GLU A 49 -21.71 4.49 -6.65
CA GLU A 49 -20.54 4.75 -7.49
C GLU A 49 -20.64 4.01 -8.83
N SER A 50 -20.61 4.75 -9.94
CA SER A 50 -20.59 4.20 -11.29
C SER A 50 -19.40 3.29 -11.56
N LEU A 51 -19.55 2.38 -12.53
CA LEU A 51 -18.44 1.64 -13.10
C LEU A 51 -17.63 2.58 -13.99
N TRP A 52 -16.33 2.67 -13.75
CA TRP A 52 -15.43 3.29 -14.72
C TRP A 52 -15.28 2.44 -15.97
N PHE A 53 -14.77 3.06 -17.03
CA PHE A 53 -14.49 2.38 -18.29
C PHE A 53 -13.69 1.09 -18.07
N ASP A 54 -12.69 1.17 -17.21
CA ASP A 54 -11.75 0.10 -16.98
C ASP A 54 -12.33 -0.96 -16.01
N ASP A 55 -13.14 -0.59 -15.02
CA ASP A 55 -13.99 -1.53 -14.25
C ASP A 55 -14.94 -2.31 -15.17
N PHE A 56 -15.67 -1.60 -16.04
CA PHE A 56 -16.69 -2.14 -16.92
C PHE A 56 -16.14 -3.18 -17.90
N ASN A 57 -14.94 -2.94 -18.45
CA ASN A 57 -14.34 -3.84 -19.45
C ASN A 57 -13.99 -5.22 -18.90
N GLY A 58 -13.57 -5.34 -17.64
CA GLY A 58 -13.40 -6.63 -16.97
C GLY A 58 -14.75 -7.23 -16.55
N TRP A 59 -15.57 -6.40 -15.90
CA TRP A 59 -16.86 -6.80 -15.34
C TRP A 59 -17.82 -7.38 -16.37
N ARG A 60 -17.96 -6.77 -17.56
CA ARG A 60 -18.88 -7.22 -18.62
C ARG A 60 -18.60 -8.66 -19.08
N CYS A 61 -17.35 -9.09 -18.99
CA CYS A 61 -16.92 -10.43 -19.38
C CYS A 61 -17.36 -11.50 -18.38
N LEU A 62 -17.70 -11.14 -17.14
CA LEU A 62 -18.14 -12.10 -16.11
C LEU A 62 -19.45 -12.82 -16.47
N ALA A 63 -20.17 -12.35 -17.49
CA ALA A 63 -21.32 -13.06 -18.08
C ALA A 63 -20.93 -14.38 -18.77
N CYS A 64 -19.64 -14.61 -19.07
CA CYS A 64 -19.17 -15.86 -19.67
C CYS A 64 -19.35 -17.06 -18.71
N ASN A 65 -19.76 -18.20 -19.28
CA ASN A 65 -20.10 -19.41 -18.51
C ASN A 65 -18.88 -20.15 -17.93
N ASP A 66 -17.69 -19.98 -18.52
CA ASP A 66 -16.47 -20.67 -18.13
C ASP A 66 -15.25 -19.73 -18.14
N LEU A 67 -14.21 -20.10 -17.39
CA LEU A 67 -13.01 -19.29 -17.23
C LEU A 67 -12.29 -19.03 -18.56
N LYS A 68 -12.27 -20.00 -19.48
CA LYS A 68 -11.56 -19.84 -20.76
C LYS A 68 -12.25 -18.77 -21.61
N SER A 69 -13.57 -18.83 -21.71
CA SER A 69 -14.38 -17.84 -22.43
C SER A 69 -14.28 -16.45 -21.78
N TYR A 70 -14.29 -16.38 -20.45
CA TYR A 70 -14.07 -15.13 -19.72
C TYR A 70 -12.70 -14.52 -20.01
N MET A 71 -11.62 -15.30 -19.94
CA MET A 71 -10.28 -14.80 -20.24
C MET A 71 -10.17 -14.36 -21.70
N ALA A 72 -10.73 -15.12 -22.65
CA ALA A 72 -10.76 -14.70 -24.06
C ALA A 72 -11.52 -13.37 -24.26
N CYS A 73 -12.59 -13.13 -23.49
CA CYS A 73 -13.30 -11.85 -23.50
C CYS A 73 -12.44 -10.72 -22.88
N VAL A 74 -11.84 -10.95 -21.72
CA VAL A 74 -11.01 -9.95 -21.01
C VAL A 74 -9.83 -9.50 -21.87
N TYR A 75 -9.22 -10.41 -22.63
CA TYR A 75 -8.07 -10.13 -23.49
C TYR A 75 -8.44 -9.80 -24.94
N SER A 76 -9.73 -9.59 -25.24
CA SER A 76 -10.12 -9.17 -26.58
C SER A 76 -9.66 -7.73 -26.85
N PRO A 77 -9.37 -7.35 -28.11
CA PRO A 77 -8.97 -5.97 -28.43
C PRO A 77 -9.97 -4.90 -27.98
N GLU A 78 -11.26 -5.26 -27.84
CA GLU A 78 -12.33 -4.35 -27.43
C GLU A 78 -12.25 -3.89 -25.97
N THR A 79 -11.61 -4.67 -25.09
CA THR A 79 -11.53 -4.33 -23.65
C THR A 79 -10.36 -3.41 -23.35
N LEU A 80 -9.42 -3.24 -24.27
CA LEU A 80 -8.16 -2.52 -24.07
C LEU A 80 -7.41 -2.98 -22.79
N ASN A 81 -7.53 -4.27 -22.42
CA ASN A 81 -6.91 -4.85 -21.22
C ASN A 81 -5.73 -5.80 -21.53
N THR A 82 -5.22 -5.77 -22.76
CA THR A 82 -4.15 -6.65 -23.27
C THR A 82 -2.82 -6.56 -22.48
N GLU A 83 -2.60 -5.46 -21.79
CA GLU A 83 -1.43 -5.19 -20.94
C GLU A 83 -1.55 -5.74 -19.50
N GLN A 84 -2.73 -6.24 -19.13
CA GLN A 84 -3.04 -6.64 -17.77
C GLN A 84 -2.61 -8.10 -17.50
N MET A 85 -2.25 -8.39 -16.25
CA MET A 85 -1.80 -9.73 -15.88
C MET A 85 -2.98 -10.60 -15.40
N PRO A 86 -2.94 -11.92 -15.63
CA PRO A 86 -4.14 -12.76 -15.60
C PRO A 86 -4.66 -13.09 -14.19
N PHE A 87 -3.82 -13.02 -13.16
CA PHE A 87 -4.16 -13.55 -11.83
C PHE A 87 -5.35 -12.82 -11.19
N TYR A 88 -5.44 -11.49 -11.35
CA TYR A 88 -6.57 -10.74 -10.82
C TYR A 88 -7.90 -11.23 -11.38
N TYR A 89 -7.97 -11.38 -12.70
CA TYR A 89 -9.17 -11.80 -13.41
C TYR A 89 -9.57 -13.23 -13.05
N VAL A 90 -8.60 -14.13 -12.79
CA VAL A 90 -8.90 -15.47 -12.27
C VAL A 90 -9.57 -15.38 -10.89
N VAL A 91 -9.07 -14.51 -10.00
CA VAL A 91 -9.65 -14.29 -8.66
C VAL A 91 -11.04 -13.63 -8.77
N GLU A 92 -11.18 -12.63 -9.63
CA GLU A 92 -12.45 -11.94 -9.88
C GLU A 92 -13.52 -12.92 -10.41
N TYR A 93 -13.17 -13.74 -11.39
CA TYR A 93 -14.05 -14.77 -11.94
C TYR A 93 -14.46 -15.79 -10.87
N ALA A 94 -13.50 -16.31 -10.11
CA ALA A 94 -13.79 -17.27 -9.04
C ALA A 94 -14.73 -16.66 -7.97
N TRP A 95 -14.51 -15.40 -7.60
CA TRP A 95 -15.37 -14.67 -6.67
C TRP A 95 -16.79 -14.49 -7.23
N SER A 96 -16.91 -14.06 -8.48
CA SER A 96 -18.21 -13.83 -9.12
C SER A 96 -19.05 -15.11 -9.23
N ARG A 97 -18.40 -16.28 -9.32
CA ARG A 97 -19.10 -17.56 -9.32
C ARG A 97 -19.76 -17.91 -8.00
N VAL A 98 -19.25 -17.39 -6.89
CA VAL A 98 -19.78 -17.66 -5.54
C VAL A 98 -20.78 -16.58 -5.10
N PHE A 99 -20.46 -15.31 -5.36
CA PHE A 99 -21.22 -14.17 -4.85
C PHE A 99 -22.11 -13.49 -5.91
N GLY A 100 -22.00 -13.89 -7.18
CA GLY A 100 -22.73 -13.30 -8.30
C GLY A 100 -21.94 -12.22 -9.03
N ILE A 101 -22.47 -11.80 -10.17
CA ILE A 101 -21.84 -10.85 -11.10
C ILE A 101 -22.34 -9.41 -10.93
N ALA A 102 -23.26 -9.15 -10.00
CA ALA A 102 -23.74 -7.77 -9.77
C ALA A 102 -22.54 -6.88 -9.38
N PRO A 103 -22.44 -5.62 -9.88
CA PRO A 103 -21.31 -4.73 -9.56
C PRO A 103 -21.01 -4.64 -8.06
N LEU A 104 -22.06 -4.53 -7.24
CA LEU A 104 -21.94 -4.52 -5.79
C LEU A 104 -21.30 -5.82 -5.23
N ALA A 105 -21.71 -6.98 -5.74
CA ALA A 105 -21.17 -8.27 -5.33
C ALA A 105 -19.69 -8.42 -5.68
N VAL A 106 -19.28 -7.94 -6.86
CA VAL A 106 -17.88 -7.99 -7.29
C VAL A 106 -17.03 -7.00 -6.49
N ARG A 107 -17.53 -5.81 -6.19
CA ARG A 107 -16.84 -4.82 -5.32
C ARG A 107 -16.55 -5.35 -3.93
N TYR A 108 -17.38 -6.25 -3.39
CA TYR A 108 -17.10 -6.86 -2.09
C TYR A 108 -15.80 -7.66 -2.05
N LEU A 109 -15.26 -8.12 -3.18
CA LEU A 109 -13.92 -8.69 -3.25
C LEU A 109 -12.88 -7.67 -2.77
N SER A 110 -12.89 -6.47 -3.35
CA SER A 110 -11.95 -5.39 -3.02
C SER A 110 -12.15 -4.91 -1.57
N VAL A 111 -13.40 -4.75 -1.13
CA VAL A 111 -13.72 -4.36 0.26
C VAL A 111 -13.19 -5.40 1.26
N PHE A 112 -13.42 -6.69 0.97
CA PHE A 112 -12.94 -7.78 1.82
C PHE A 112 -11.41 -7.78 1.93
N LEU A 113 -10.71 -7.68 0.79
CA LEU A 113 -9.25 -7.62 0.73
C LEU A 113 -8.69 -6.41 1.50
N GLY A 114 -9.35 -5.26 1.40
CA GLY A 114 -9.01 -4.07 2.19
C GLY A 114 -9.13 -4.31 3.69
N ILE A 115 -10.23 -4.92 4.15
CA ILE A 115 -10.45 -5.20 5.58
C ILE A 115 -9.41 -6.17 6.14
N ILE A 116 -9.12 -7.27 5.43
CA ILE A 116 -8.15 -8.27 5.91
C ILE A 116 -6.69 -7.78 5.84
N THR A 117 -6.43 -6.67 5.13
CA THR A 117 -5.10 -6.03 5.12
C THR A 117 -4.81 -5.33 6.46
N VAL A 118 -5.83 -4.81 7.16
CA VAL A 118 -5.69 -4.13 8.46
C VAL A 118 -4.89 -4.94 9.49
N PRO A 119 -5.23 -6.22 9.80
CA PRO A 119 -4.45 -7.01 10.76
C PRO A 119 -3.03 -7.33 10.28
N VAL A 120 -2.79 -7.40 8.96
CA VAL A 120 -1.42 -7.63 8.42
C VAL A 120 -0.53 -6.42 8.72
N ILE A 121 -1.05 -5.20 8.53
CA ILE A 121 -0.35 -3.96 8.86
C ILE A 121 0.00 -3.90 10.35
N TYR A 122 -0.92 -4.30 11.23
CA TYR A 122 -0.64 -4.42 12.66
C TYR A 122 0.54 -5.36 12.94
N CYS A 123 0.54 -6.53 12.28
CA CYS A 123 1.59 -7.54 12.41
C CYS A 123 2.96 -7.08 11.90
N ILE A 124 3.00 -6.17 10.92
CA ILE A 124 4.25 -5.53 10.44
C ILE A 124 4.75 -4.49 11.44
N ALA A 125 3.87 -3.58 11.88
CA ALA A 125 4.23 -2.43 12.70
C ALA A 125 4.54 -2.78 14.17
N ARG A 126 3.74 -3.67 14.78
CA ARG A 126 3.84 -4.00 16.21
C ARG A 126 5.24 -4.48 16.63
N PRO A 127 5.88 -5.44 15.94
CA PRO A 127 7.22 -5.90 16.33
C PRO A 127 8.31 -4.84 16.13
N LEU A 128 8.10 -3.85 15.27
CA LEU A 128 9.06 -2.78 14.99
C LEU A 128 8.96 -1.67 16.04
N PHE A 129 7.74 -1.28 16.37
CA PHE A 129 7.48 -0.01 17.01
C PHE A 129 6.61 -0.10 18.28
N GLY A 130 6.08 -1.28 18.60
CA GLY A 130 5.17 -1.52 19.71
C GLY A 130 3.68 -1.47 19.30
N PRO A 131 2.77 -1.89 20.19
CA PRO A 131 1.33 -2.02 19.88
C PRO A 131 0.68 -0.69 19.51
N SER A 132 1.03 0.42 20.17
CA SER A 132 0.47 1.74 19.87
C SER A 132 0.77 2.20 18.44
N ALA A 133 1.97 1.91 17.93
CA ALA A 133 2.32 2.19 16.54
C ALA A 133 1.57 1.26 15.58
N GLY A 134 1.35 0.00 15.97
CA GLY A 134 0.49 -0.92 15.24
C GLY A 134 -0.93 -0.38 15.06
N TYR A 135 -1.56 0.08 16.15
CA TYR A 135 -2.92 0.64 16.09
C TYR A 135 -2.98 1.88 15.21
N LEU A 136 -2.00 2.78 15.34
CA LEU A 136 -1.96 4.01 14.56
C LEU A 136 -1.72 3.73 13.07
N ALA A 137 -0.88 2.75 12.71
CA ALA A 137 -0.69 2.33 11.32
C ALA A 137 -1.97 1.74 10.71
N CYS A 138 -2.70 0.92 11.47
CA CYS A 138 -4.02 0.42 11.07
C CYS A 138 -5.02 1.56 10.86
N LEU A 139 -5.03 2.56 11.74
CA LEU A 139 -5.91 3.71 11.63
C LEU A 139 -5.60 4.55 10.38
N PHE A 140 -4.32 4.79 10.07
CA PHE A 140 -3.92 5.47 8.84
C PHE A 140 -4.36 4.73 7.58
N TYR A 141 -4.23 3.41 7.55
CA TYR A 141 -4.73 2.61 6.43
C TYR A 141 -6.26 2.60 6.34
N ALA A 142 -6.96 2.47 7.48
CA ALA A 142 -8.41 2.42 7.53
C ALA A 142 -9.04 3.73 7.04
N LEU A 143 -8.44 4.87 7.38
CA LEU A 143 -8.88 6.22 7.00
C LEU A 143 -8.23 6.76 5.73
N SER A 144 -7.38 5.98 5.05
CA SER A 144 -6.68 6.46 3.86
C SER A 144 -7.66 6.72 2.71
N PRO A 145 -7.70 7.95 2.16
CA PRO A 145 -8.55 8.27 1.01
C PRO A 145 -8.21 7.41 -0.21
N SER A 146 -6.92 7.18 -0.48
CA SER A 146 -6.50 6.30 -1.58
C SER A 146 -6.94 4.87 -1.37
N GLN A 147 -6.72 4.31 -0.18
CA GLN A 147 -7.10 2.92 0.09
C GLN A 147 -8.62 2.75 0.05
N ILE A 148 -9.39 3.70 0.60
CA ILE A 148 -10.85 3.67 0.51
C ILE A 148 -11.29 3.69 -0.96
N PHE A 149 -10.79 4.64 -1.76
CA PHE A 149 -11.15 4.73 -3.17
C PHE A 149 -10.83 3.43 -3.93
N TYR A 150 -9.62 2.89 -3.80
CA TYR A 150 -9.25 1.69 -4.54
C TYR A 150 -9.90 0.41 -4.03
N ASP A 151 -10.23 0.33 -2.74
CA ASP A 151 -10.93 -0.82 -2.15
C ASP A 151 -12.43 -0.85 -2.51
N GLN A 152 -12.95 0.21 -3.14
CA GLN A 152 -14.30 0.25 -3.71
C GLN A 152 -14.34 -0.06 -5.21
N ALA A 153 -13.19 -0.18 -5.89
CA ALA A 153 -13.12 -0.37 -7.35
C ALA A 153 -13.20 -1.86 -7.73
N ILE A 154 -13.68 -2.16 -8.94
CA ILE A 154 -13.61 -3.52 -9.53
C ILE A 154 -12.27 -3.66 -10.25
N ARG A 155 -11.16 -3.54 -9.49
CA ARG A 155 -9.79 -3.60 -10.04
C ARG A 155 -8.82 -4.30 -9.11
N ALA A 156 -7.63 -4.57 -9.65
CA ALA A 156 -6.56 -5.31 -8.99
C ALA A 156 -5.95 -4.64 -7.74
N TYR A 157 -6.21 -3.36 -7.49
CA TYR A 157 -5.46 -2.58 -6.49
C TYR A 157 -5.60 -3.11 -5.06
N ALA A 158 -6.81 -3.47 -4.62
CA ALA A 158 -7.03 -4.06 -3.29
C ALA A 158 -6.26 -5.39 -3.13
N LEU A 159 -6.22 -6.21 -4.19
CA LEU A 159 -5.45 -7.46 -4.23
C LEU A 159 -3.93 -7.19 -4.19
N ILE A 160 -3.45 -6.20 -4.93
CA ILE A 160 -2.05 -5.77 -4.91
C ILE A 160 -1.65 -5.33 -3.50
N ILE A 161 -2.48 -4.54 -2.84
CA ILE A 161 -2.24 -4.04 -1.48
C ILE A 161 -2.19 -5.20 -0.48
N PHE A 162 -3.18 -6.08 -0.51
CA PHE A 162 -3.22 -7.25 0.36
C PHE A 162 -1.99 -8.14 0.16
N LEU A 163 -1.71 -8.57 -1.08
CA LEU A 163 -0.56 -9.43 -1.39
C LEU A 163 0.79 -8.75 -1.10
N SER A 164 0.90 -7.43 -1.31
CA SER A 164 2.10 -6.66 -0.95
C SER A 164 2.32 -6.66 0.56
N SER A 165 1.25 -6.49 1.35
CA SER A 165 1.34 -6.56 2.81
C SER A 165 1.81 -7.95 3.29
N ILE A 166 1.28 -9.02 2.69
CA ILE A 166 1.68 -10.40 2.97
C ILE A 166 3.14 -10.63 2.56
N SER A 167 3.54 -10.18 1.39
CA SER A 167 4.90 -10.31 0.88
C SER A 167 5.92 -9.60 1.77
N ILE A 168 5.66 -8.34 2.15
CA ILE A 168 6.48 -7.55 3.06
C ILE A 168 6.57 -8.24 4.43
N TYR A 169 5.43 -8.66 4.98
CA TYR A 169 5.38 -9.33 6.28
C TYR A 169 6.18 -10.65 6.25
N ALA A 170 5.91 -11.52 5.28
CA ALA A 170 6.55 -12.82 5.15
C ALA A 170 8.07 -12.70 4.97
N LEU A 171 8.53 -11.75 4.14
CA LEU A 171 9.97 -11.53 3.96
C LEU A 171 10.65 -11.05 5.26
N LEU A 172 10.02 -10.13 5.99
CA LEU A 172 10.50 -9.69 7.29
C LEU A 172 10.57 -10.86 8.29
N GLN A 173 9.61 -11.77 8.26
CA GLN A 173 9.59 -12.95 9.13
C GLN A 173 10.65 -13.98 8.73
N ALA A 174 10.80 -14.26 7.43
CA ALA A 174 11.86 -15.12 6.89
C ALA A 174 13.26 -14.62 7.29
N ALA A 175 13.49 -13.31 7.20
CA ALA A 175 14.76 -12.70 7.57
C ALA A 175 15.02 -12.70 9.09
N ARG A 176 13.98 -12.63 9.93
CA ARG A 176 14.12 -12.57 11.39
C ARG A 176 14.19 -13.93 12.07
N ARG A 177 13.31 -14.85 11.68
CA ARG A 177 13.12 -16.14 12.37
C ARG A 177 13.73 -17.31 11.61
N GLY A 178 14.12 -17.08 10.35
CA GLY A 178 14.39 -18.19 9.43
C GLY A 178 13.13 -19.00 9.14
N GLY A 179 13.33 -20.21 8.61
CA GLY A 179 12.27 -21.16 8.28
C GLY A 179 11.79 -21.06 6.83
N GLY A 180 11.79 -22.20 6.12
CA GLY A 180 11.46 -22.28 4.69
C GLY A 180 10.02 -21.84 4.36
N HIS A 181 9.07 -21.97 5.30
CA HIS A 181 7.68 -21.59 5.04
C HIS A 181 7.48 -20.09 4.83
N TRP A 182 8.18 -19.21 5.56
CA TRP A 182 8.07 -17.75 5.34
C TRP A 182 8.67 -17.34 3.99
N TRP A 183 9.74 -18.00 3.56
CA TRP A 183 10.28 -17.82 2.20
C TRP A 183 9.28 -18.28 1.14
N LEU A 184 8.60 -19.41 1.35
CA LEU A 184 7.56 -19.90 0.47
C LEU A 184 6.36 -18.95 0.40
N VAL A 185 5.89 -18.43 1.54
CA VAL A 185 4.79 -17.46 1.57
C VAL A 185 5.17 -16.16 0.85
N SER A 186 6.41 -15.68 1.06
CA SER A 186 6.91 -14.49 0.36
C SER A 186 7.01 -14.73 -1.16
N PHE A 187 7.54 -15.87 -1.57
CA PHE A 187 7.61 -16.26 -2.99
C PHE A 187 6.21 -16.39 -3.62
N ALA A 188 5.27 -17.07 -2.95
CA ALA A 188 3.91 -17.24 -3.44
C ALA A 188 3.19 -15.89 -3.58
N ALA A 189 3.29 -15.01 -2.59
CA ALA A 189 2.73 -13.66 -2.66
C ALA A 189 3.34 -12.86 -3.82
N ASN A 190 4.66 -12.96 -4.05
CA ASN A 190 5.33 -12.29 -5.16
C ASN A 190 4.93 -12.85 -6.53
N ALA A 191 4.76 -14.17 -6.65
CA ALA A 191 4.26 -14.78 -7.88
C ALA A 191 2.85 -14.28 -8.21
N MET A 192 1.96 -14.24 -7.21
CA MET A 192 0.61 -13.70 -7.34
C MET A 192 0.62 -12.20 -7.68
N LEU A 193 1.52 -11.41 -7.09
CA LEU A 193 1.69 -9.99 -7.39
C LEU A 193 2.10 -9.76 -8.85
N ILE A 194 3.16 -10.44 -9.31
CA ILE A 194 3.64 -10.33 -10.70
C ILE A 194 2.52 -10.77 -11.67
N GLY A 195 1.79 -11.84 -11.33
CA GLY A 195 0.62 -12.28 -12.07
C GLY A 195 -0.59 -11.35 -11.97
N THR A 196 -0.60 -10.38 -11.06
CA THR A 196 -1.70 -9.40 -10.86
C THR A 196 -1.43 -8.12 -11.63
N HIS A 197 -0.21 -7.59 -11.58
CA HIS A 197 0.15 -6.34 -12.25
C HIS A 197 1.67 -6.24 -12.44
N ILE A 198 2.13 -5.89 -13.65
CA ILE A 198 3.56 -5.91 -14.00
C ILE A 198 4.42 -5.04 -13.09
N PHE A 199 3.98 -3.83 -12.76
CA PHE A 199 4.74 -2.89 -11.91
C PHE A 199 4.89 -3.32 -10.44
N THR A 200 4.25 -4.42 -10.01
CA THR A 200 4.59 -5.02 -8.71
C THR A 200 5.99 -5.65 -8.70
N VAL A 201 6.58 -5.87 -9.88
CA VAL A 201 8.00 -6.30 -10.02
C VAL A 201 8.94 -5.35 -9.28
N PHE A 202 8.63 -4.05 -9.20
CA PHE A 202 9.48 -3.10 -8.49
C PHE A 202 9.54 -3.37 -7.00
N LEU A 203 8.47 -3.86 -6.38
CA LEU A 203 8.50 -4.33 -4.99
C LEU A 203 9.47 -5.52 -4.84
N VAL A 204 9.40 -6.48 -5.77
CA VAL A 204 10.29 -7.67 -5.77
C VAL A 204 11.75 -7.29 -5.97
N LEU A 205 12.04 -6.31 -6.83
CA LEU A 205 13.38 -5.76 -7.01
C LEU A 205 13.89 -5.08 -5.74
N VAL A 206 13.06 -4.28 -5.07
CA VAL A 206 13.40 -3.66 -3.79
C VAL A 206 13.69 -4.70 -2.72
N GLN A 207 12.92 -5.78 -2.66
CA GLN A 207 13.18 -6.92 -1.77
C GLN A 207 14.53 -7.57 -2.06
N GLY A 208 14.86 -7.79 -3.34
CA GLY A 208 16.16 -8.31 -3.78
C GLY A 208 17.33 -7.38 -3.38
N CYS A 209 17.22 -6.08 -3.66
CA CYS A 209 18.20 -5.07 -3.26
C CYS A 209 18.39 -5.06 -1.74
N TRP A 210 17.30 -5.12 -0.98
CA TRP A 210 17.38 -5.19 0.47
C TRP A 210 18.06 -6.47 0.95
N LEU A 211 17.74 -7.64 0.37
CA LEU A 211 18.41 -8.91 0.71
C LEU A 211 19.90 -8.86 0.41
N LEU A 212 20.32 -8.24 -0.71
CA LEU A 212 21.72 -8.06 -1.05
C LEU A 212 22.45 -7.23 0.04
N LEU A 213 21.87 -6.09 0.45
CA LEU A 213 22.43 -5.24 1.49
C LEU A 213 22.40 -5.91 2.89
N ALA A 214 21.29 -6.56 3.22
CA ALA A 214 21.04 -7.22 4.50
C ALA A 214 21.84 -8.52 4.66
N PHE A 215 22.16 -9.24 3.59
CA PHE A 215 22.85 -10.53 3.63
C PHE A 215 24.13 -10.57 2.78
N ARG A 216 24.79 -9.42 2.54
CA ARG A 216 26.03 -9.30 1.75
C ARG A 216 27.17 -10.28 2.07
N LYS A 217 27.23 -10.83 3.29
CA LYS A 217 28.25 -11.82 3.70
C LYS A 217 27.86 -13.27 3.42
N SER A 218 26.62 -13.51 2.98
CA SER A 218 26.06 -14.83 2.67
C SER A 218 25.06 -14.67 1.51
N PRO A 219 25.55 -14.59 0.25
CA PRO A 219 24.72 -14.24 -0.90
C PRO A 219 23.74 -15.36 -1.30
N ARG A 220 23.82 -16.55 -0.70
CA ARG A 220 22.96 -17.70 -1.03
C ARG A 220 21.47 -17.34 -1.07
N ALA A 221 20.97 -16.61 -0.06
CA ALA A 221 19.57 -16.20 -0.02
C ALA A 221 19.21 -15.26 -1.18
N TYR A 222 20.10 -14.30 -1.50
CA TYR A 222 19.93 -13.39 -2.63
C TYR A 222 20.01 -14.11 -3.98
N ILE A 223 20.93 -15.06 -4.16
CA ILE A 223 21.05 -15.84 -5.41
C ILE A 223 19.80 -16.69 -5.62
N ILE A 224 19.34 -17.41 -4.60
CA ILE A 224 18.09 -18.18 -4.66
C ILE A 224 16.91 -17.27 -4.98
N TRP A 225 16.85 -16.09 -4.33
CA TRP A 225 15.82 -15.09 -4.60
C TRP A 225 15.80 -14.65 -6.06
N VAL A 226 16.96 -14.28 -6.61
CA VAL A 226 17.12 -13.83 -8.00
C VAL A 226 16.75 -14.95 -8.97
N MET A 227 17.20 -16.18 -8.74
CA MET A 227 16.85 -17.31 -9.62
C MET A 227 15.34 -17.57 -9.61
N ALA A 228 14.74 -17.64 -8.41
CA ALA A 228 13.32 -17.95 -8.26
C ALA A 228 12.43 -16.87 -8.89
N HIS A 229 12.71 -15.59 -8.63
CA HIS A 229 11.91 -14.48 -9.17
C HIS A 229 12.27 -14.16 -10.62
N GLY A 230 13.49 -14.44 -11.07
CA GLY A 230 13.92 -14.26 -12.45
C GLY A 230 13.08 -15.09 -13.43
N VAL A 231 12.74 -16.34 -13.05
CA VAL A 231 11.82 -17.19 -13.83
C VAL A 231 10.42 -16.58 -13.89
N LEU A 232 9.89 -16.06 -12.77
CA LEU A 232 8.57 -15.43 -12.73
C LEU A 232 8.51 -14.17 -13.59
N ILE A 233 9.54 -13.33 -13.50
CA ILE A 233 9.66 -12.09 -14.28
C ILE A 233 9.78 -12.43 -15.76
N ALA A 234 10.62 -13.40 -16.13
CA ALA A 234 10.74 -13.86 -17.52
C ALA A 234 9.39 -14.37 -18.06
N GLY A 235 8.67 -15.19 -17.29
CA GLY A 235 7.33 -15.66 -17.66
C GLY A 235 6.33 -14.52 -17.84
N GLY A 236 6.32 -13.54 -16.93
CA GLY A 236 5.47 -12.35 -17.05
C GLY A 236 5.82 -11.46 -18.25
N LEU A 237 7.11 -11.33 -18.59
CA LEU A 237 7.55 -10.62 -19.79
C LEU A 237 7.14 -11.36 -21.07
N LEU A 238 7.27 -12.70 -21.11
CA LEU A 238 6.81 -13.50 -22.24
C LEU A 238 5.29 -13.40 -22.42
N TRP A 239 4.54 -13.40 -21.32
CA TRP A 239 3.10 -13.15 -21.35
C TRP A 239 2.78 -11.79 -21.97
N LEU A 240 3.45 -10.73 -21.54
CA LEU A 240 3.27 -9.40 -22.12
C LEU A 240 3.66 -9.36 -23.59
N MET A 241 4.79 -9.93 -23.98
CA MET A 241 5.21 -9.95 -25.40
C MET A 241 4.20 -10.65 -26.30
N GLY A 242 3.49 -11.67 -25.79
CA GLY A 242 2.48 -12.40 -26.56
C GLY A 242 1.09 -11.75 -26.59
N ASN A 243 0.77 -10.87 -25.63
CA ASN A 243 -0.58 -10.31 -25.48
C ASN A 243 -0.63 -8.79 -25.65
N LEU A 244 0.47 -8.06 -25.48
CA LEU A 244 0.51 -6.60 -25.49
C LEU A 244 0.21 -6.06 -26.88
N ASP A 245 -1.05 -5.67 -27.08
CA ASP A 245 -1.53 -4.98 -28.27
C ASP A 245 -2.34 -3.77 -27.79
N GLN A 246 -1.67 -2.62 -27.68
CA GLN A 246 -2.24 -1.36 -27.19
C GLN A 246 -1.94 -0.26 -28.21
N PRO A 247 -2.94 0.54 -28.61
CA PRO A 247 -2.71 1.64 -29.53
C PRO A 247 -1.79 2.69 -28.90
N GLU A 248 -1.00 3.40 -29.71
CA GLU A 248 -0.12 4.47 -29.22
C GLU A 248 -0.90 5.55 -28.46
N SER A 249 -2.16 5.79 -28.84
CA SER A 249 -3.06 6.74 -28.18
C SER A 249 -3.35 6.42 -26.71
N ALA A 250 -3.22 5.15 -26.29
CA ALA A 250 -3.35 4.77 -24.89
C ALA A 250 -2.27 5.42 -23.99
N TYR A 251 -1.16 5.86 -24.60
CA TYR A 251 -0.03 6.47 -23.89
C TYR A 251 -0.01 8.00 -23.97
N GLU A 252 -0.86 8.63 -24.79
CA GLU A 252 -0.87 10.09 -24.99
C GLU A 252 -1.21 10.89 -23.72
N LEU A 253 -1.93 10.26 -22.78
CA LEU A 253 -2.26 10.86 -21.47
C LEU A 253 -1.09 10.87 -20.50
N PHE A 254 -0.01 10.14 -20.78
CA PHE A 254 1.15 10.07 -19.90
C PHE A 254 2.19 11.13 -20.27
N ARG A 255 2.66 11.86 -19.27
CA ARG A 255 3.82 12.75 -19.40
C ARG A 255 4.92 12.34 -18.44
N ALA A 256 6.17 12.57 -18.83
CA ALA A 256 7.28 12.37 -17.92
C ALA A 256 7.13 13.28 -16.69
N PRO A 257 7.38 12.77 -15.48
CA PRO A 257 7.07 13.50 -14.26
C PRO A 257 8.11 14.59 -13.99
N GLY A 258 7.65 15.77 -13.59
CA GLY A 258 8.50 16.81 -13.02
C GLY A 258 8.85 16.51 -11.56
N LEU A 259 9.72 17.35 -10.96
CA LEU A 259 10.15 17.17 -9.57
C LEU A 259 8.97 17.19 -8.58
N LEU A 260 8.01 18.10 -8.76
CA LEU A 260 6.84 18.19 -7.91
C LEU A 260 5.91 16.98 -8.07
N ASP A 261 5.77 16.45 -9.29
CA ASP A 261 5.00 15.23 -9.56
C ASP A 261 5.61 14.05 -8.77
N ILE A 262 6.94 13.91 -8.79
CA ILE A 262 7.66 12.87 -8.04
C ILE A 262 7.42 12.99 -6.53
N ILE A 263 7.44 14.21 -5.97
CA ILE A 263 7.15 14.42 -4.54
C ILE A 263 5.71 14.00 -4.20
N VAL A 264 4.74 14.30 -5.09
CA VAL A 264 3.35 13.87 -4.91
C VAL A 264 3.23 12.36 -5.04
N PHE A 265 3.93 11.71 -5.97
CA PHE A 265 3.92 10.24 -6.07
C PHE A 265 4.57 9.55 -4.88
N LEU A 266 5.58 10.16 -4.25
CA LEU A 266 6.24 9.59 -3.08
C LEU A 266 5.44 9.77 -1.80
N PHE A 267 4.86 10.96 -1.58
CA PHE A 267 4.35 11.37 -0.27
C PHE A 267 2.91 11.92 -0.31
N GLY A 268 2.31 12.00 -1.49
CA GLY A 268 0.98 12.57 -1.72
C GLY A 268 -0.10 11.55 -2.04
N HIS A 269 0.12 10.24 -1.84
CA HIS A 269 -0.89 9.21 -2.12
C HIS A 269 -2.24 9.52 -1.44
N ASP A 270 -2.22 9.96 -0.18
CA ASP A 270 -3.43 10.28 0.59
C ASP A 270 -3.86 11.75 0.52
N ALA A 271 -3.19 12.57 -0.29
CA ALA A 271 -3.59 13.93 -0.56
C ALA A 271 -4.60 13.91 -1.72
N VAL A 272 -5.88 14.16 -1.43
CA VAL A 272 -6.97 13.92 -2.39
C VAL A 272 -6.87 14.79 -3.64
N ARG A 273 -6.65 16.09 -3.46
CA ARG A 273 -6.64 17.06 -4.58
C ARG A 273 -5.43 16.94 -5.51
N PRO A 274 -4.20 16.73 -5.01
CA PRO A 274 -3.05 16.49 -5.87
C PRO A 274 -3.07 15.14 -6.58
N ASN A 275 -3.84 14.17 -6.06
CA ASN A 275 -3.99 12.87 -6.66
C ASN A 275 -5.12 12.89 -7.69
N ILE A 276 -4.74 13.03 -8.97
CA ILE A 276 -5.65 13.18 -10.10
C ILE A 276 -6.68 12.05 -10.23
N GLU A 277 -6.44 10.88 -9.63
CA GLU A 277 -7.31 9.70 -9.75
C GLU A 277 -8.49 9.73 -8.78
N LEU A 278 -8.32 10.40 -7.64
CA LEU A 278 -9.32 10.39 -6.58
C LEU A 278 -10.54 11.28 -6.89
N MET A 279 -10.43 12.14 -7.91
CA MET A 279 -11.50 12.90 -8.57
C MET A 279 -12.74 13.19 -7.69
N PRO A 280 -12.61 13.97 -6.60
CA PRO A 280 -13.77 14.31 -5.79
C PRO A 280 -14.75 15.14 -6.64
N SER A 281 -15.91 14.58 -6.99
CA SER A 281 -16.98 15.32 -7.67
C SER A 281 -17.91 15.97 -6.63
N GLY A 282 -18.82 16.87 -7.02
CA GLY A 282 -19.89 17.35 -6.13
C GLY A 282 -19.47 18.17 -4.89
N GLU A 283 -20.46 18.46 -4.03
CA GLU A 283 -20.26 19.23 -2.79
C GLU A 283 -19.94 18.31 -1.61
N THR A 284 -18.74 18.44 -1.05
CA THR A 284 -18.24 17.66 0.09
C THR A 284 -19.02 17.87 1.38
N TRP A 285 -19.49 19.09 1.60
CA TRP A 285 -20.18 19.49 2.83
C TRP A 285 -21.45 20.26 2.47
N PRO A 286 -22.51 19.57 2.02
CA PRO A 286 -23.73 20.21 1.50
C PRO A 286 -24.50 20.99 2.58
N PHE A 287 -24.18 20.74 3.86
CA PHE A 287 -24.73 21.48 5.00
C PHE A 287 -24.04 22.84 5.25
N LEU A 288 -22.94 23.15 4.54
CA LEU A 288 -22.27 24.44 4.60
C LEU A 288 -22.76 25.36 3.47
N SER A 289 -22.71 26.68 3.70
CA SER A 289 -22.92 27.62 2.60
C SER A 289 -21.86 27.40 1.49
N PRO A 290 -22.18 27.63 0.20
CA PRO A 290 -21.21 27.45 -0.88
C PRO A 290 -19.92 28.26 -0.70
N ALA A 291 -20.03 29.47 -0.11
CA ALA A 291 -18.88 30.29 0.23
C ALA A 291 -18.00 29.62 1.29
N THR A 292 -18.59 29.14 2.38
CA THR A 292 -17.86 28.43 3.45
C THR A 292 -17.25 27.13 2.92
N ALA A 293 -17.99 26.34 2.15
CA ALA A 293 -17.52 25.10 1.55
C ALA A 293 -16.28 25.34 0.66
N ARG A 294 -16.25 26.40 -0.16
CA ARG A 294 -15.07 26.76 -0.96
C ARG A 294 -13.83 27.05 -0.11
N HIS A 295 -13.98 27.73 1.03
CA HIS A 295 -12.85 27.98 1.94
C HIS A 295 -12.34 26.68 2.56
N PHE A 296 -13.24 25.79 2.97
CA PHE A 296 -12.88 24.48 3.50
C PHE A 296 -12.19 23.61 2.46
N VAL A 297 -12.68 23.61 1.21
CA VAL A 297 -12.00 22.94 0.10
C VAL A 297 -10.63 23.57 -0.12
N ALA A 298 -10.50 24.89 -0.24
CA ALA A 298 -9.23 25.58 -0.47
C ALA A 298 -8.18 25.32 0.63
N ALA A 299 -8.62 25.02 1.86
CA ALA A 299 -7.74 24.61 2.94
C ALA A 299 -6.99 23.29 2.66
N HIS A 300 -7.36 22.54 1.62
CA HIS A 300 -6.72 21.27 1.25
C HIS A 300 -5.21 21.41 1.11
N VAL A 301 -4.71 22.55 0.62
CA VAL A 301 -3.29 22.82 0.43
C VAL A 301 -2.50 22.64 1.74
N LEU A 302 -3.07 23.07 2.87
CA LEU A 302 -2.46 22.91 4.19
C LEU A 302 -2.42 21.42 4.58
N PHE A 303 -3.54 20.72 4.45
CA PHE A 303 -3.64 19.30 4.82
C PHE A 303 -2.78 18.40 3.93
N ASP A 304 -2.70 18.71 2.63
CA ASP A 304 -1.81 18.06 1.66
C ASP A 304 -0.34 18.23 2.07
N ALA A 305 0.05 19.45 2.46
CA ALA A 305 1.40 19.74 2.94
C ALA A 305 1.71 18.98 4.24
N ILE A 306 0.77 18.93 5.18
CA ILE A 306 0.92 18.18 6.43
C ILE A 306 1.18 16.69 6.15
N LEU A 307 0.42 16.06 5.27
CA LEU A 307 0.64 14.64 4.92
C LEU A 307 2.00 14.41 4.24
N LYS A 308 2.35 15.25 3.25
CA LYS A 308 3.62 15.12 2.53
C LYS A 308 4.81 15.28 3.47
N VAL A 309 4.77 16.29 4.35
CA VAL A 309 5.80 16.52 5.37
C VAL A 309 5.85 15.38 6.38
N LEU A 310 4.70 14.89 6.86
CA LEU A 310 4.64 13.75 7.77
C LEU A 310 5.34 12.51 7.18
N PHE A 311 5.02 12.17 5.94
CA PHE A 311 5.59 10.99 5.29
C PHE A 311 7.07 11.17 4.95
N ALA A 312 7.46 12.32 4.39
CA ALA A 312 8.87 12.62 4.13
C ALA A 312 9.70 12.58 5.43
N ALA A 313 9.21 13.22 6.50
CA ALA A 313 9.85 13.21 7.82
C ALA A 313 9.94 11.79 8.38
N SER A 314 8.91 10.95 8.19
CA SER A 314 8.93 9.56 8.68
C SER A 314 9.98 8.69 7.98
N VAL A 315 10.19 8.89 6.67
CA VAL A 315 11.25 8.21 5.92
C VAL A 315 12.62 8.69 6.36
N LEU A 316 12.83 10.01 6.45
CA LEU A 316 14.10 10.60 6.90
C LEU A 316 14.44 10.17 8.34
N PHE A 317 13.47 10.20 9.24
CA PHE A 317 13.62 9.72 10.62
C PHE A 317 14.02 8.24 10.65
N SER A 318 13.37 7.41 9.84
CA SER A 318 13.63 5.97 9.79
C SER A 318 15.00 5.65 9.21
N LEU A 319 15.45 6.40 8.20
CA LEU A 319 16.81 6.30 7.66
C LEU A 319 17.85 6.79 8.66
N TYR A 320 17.65 7.96 9.27
CA TYR A 320 18.52 8.47 10.31
C TYR A 320 18.65 7.47 11.46
N TRP A 321 17.54 6.89 11.90
CA TRP A 321 17.54 5.92 12.98
C TRP A 321 18.16 4.56 12.57
N ALA A 322 17.97 4.14 11.32
CA ALA A 322 18.65 2.97 10.79
C ALA A 322 20.18 3.16 10.70
N LEU A 323 20.64 4.40 10.51
CA LEU A 323 22.05 4.77 10.34
C LEU A 323 22.74 5.21 11.65
N SER A 324 22.02 5.73 12.64
CA SER A 324 22.62 6.19 13.90
C SER A 324 23.07 5.02 14.77
N GLU A 325 24.36 5.01 15.08
CA GLU A 325 25.08 3.82 15.58
C GLU A 325 24.76 3.41 17.02
N GLU A 326 23.97 4.19 17.76
CA GLU A 326 23.70 3.97 19.20
C GLU A 326 22.31 3.39 19.53
N SER A 327 21.48 3.12 18.52
CA SER A 327 20.20 2.45 18.75
C SER A 327 20.41 0.97 19.07
N SER A 328 20.44 0.69 20.37
CA SER A 328 20.23 -0.58 21.05
C SER A 328 19.78 -1.75 20.18
N SER A 329 20.61 -2.78 20.22
CA SER A 329 20.45 -4.08 19.59
C SER A 329 19.16 -4.79 20.02
N ILE A 330 18.19 -4.91 19.11
CA ILE A 330 17.25 -6.03 19.18
C ILE A 330 17.93 -7.20 18.47
N VAL A 331 18.67 -7.98 19.24
CA VAL A 331 19.22 -9.28 18.85
C VAL A 331 18.09 -10.31 19.01
N LEU A 332 17.76 -11.00 17.93
CA LEU A 332 17.18 -12.34 18.01
C LEU A 332 18.02 -13.17 17.03
N ASP A 333 18.90 -14.01 17.59
CA ASP A 333 19.86 -14.89 16.90
C ASP A 333 20.85 -14.23 15.93
N GLY A 334 21.72 -13.40 16.49
CA GLY A 334 23.11 -13.35 16.06
C GLY A 334 23.48 -12.41 14.91
N LYS A 335 22.60 -12.05 13.96
CA LYS A 335 22.94 -11.02 12.94
C LYS A 335 21.75 -10.16 12.47
N LYS A 336 21.74 -8.91 12.95
CA LYS A 336 21.06 -7.67 12.48
C LYS A 336 19.70 -7.32 13.12
N GLY A 337 19.72 -6.29 13.97
CA GLY A 337 18.53 -5.72 14.63
C GLY A 337 17.67 -4.80 13.75
N VAL A 338 16.77 -4.03 14.39
CA VAL A 338 15.67 -3.20 13.82
C VAL A 338 16.05 -2.33 12.62
N ARG A 339 17.34 -1.99 12.45
CA ARG A 339 17.88 -1.24 11.31
C ARG A 339 17.50 -1.84 9.96
N ALA A 340 17.67 -3.15 9.78
CA ALA A 340 17.43 -3.77 8.47
C ALA A 340 15.95 -3.68 8.05
N PRO A 341 14.97 -3.97 8.91
CA PRO A 341 13.56 -3.73 8.60
C PRO A 341 13.19 -2.25 8.34
N LEU A 342 13.77 -1.29 9.06
CA LEU A 342 13.48 0.14 8.81
C LEU A 342 14.01 0.60 7.46
N MET A 343 15.23 0.19 7.13
CA MET A 343 15.82 0.43 5.82
C MET A 343 14.98 -0.23 4.71
N PHE A 344 14.49 -1.46 4.93
CA PHE A 344 13.59 -2.13 4.00
C PHE A 344 12.32 -1.33 3.75
N LEU A 345 11.60 -0.91 4.80
CA LEU A 345 10.37 -0.14 4.66
C LEU A 345 10.63 1.22 4.01
N ALA A 346 11.74 1.90 4.33
CA ALA A 346 12.12 3.14 3.65
C ALA A 346 12.41 2.93 2.16
N MET A 347 13.07 1.82 1.80
CA MET A 347 13.28 1.45 0.40
C MET A 347 11.96 1.15 -0.31
N VAL A 348 11.03 0.41 0.32
CA VAL A 348 9.70 0.13 -0.23
C VAL A 348 8.90 1.42 -0.41
N ALA A 349 8.99 2.37 0.52
CA ALA A 349 8.29 3.66 0.43
C ALA A 349 8.77 4.53 -0.75
N VAL A 350 10.04 4.43 -1.14
CA VAL A 350 10.67 5.40 -2.06
C VAL A 350 11.05 4.80 -3.41
N LEU A 351 11.75 3.67 -3.41
CA LEU A 351 12.39 3.15 -4.63
C LEU A 351 11.41 2.78 -5.75
N PRO A 352 10.22 2.18 -5.51
CA PRO A 352 9.31 1.85 -6.60
C PRO A 352 8.88 3.06 -7.43
N ALA A 353 8.54 4.17 -6.77
CA ALA A 353 8.15 5.41 -7.45
C ALA A 353 9.33 6.06 -8.17
N LEU A 354 10.54 6.02 -7.58
CA LEU A 354 11.74 6.52 -8.25
C LEU A 354 12.10 5.69 -9.50
N ILE A 355 11.98 4.36 -9.43
CA ILE A 355 12.24 3.47 -10.56
C ILE A 355 11.25 3.80 -11.69
N LEU A 356 9.95 3.96 -11.39
CA LEU A 356 8.96 4.37 -12.38
C LEU A 356 9.21 5.76 -12.95
N ALA A 357 9.67 6.71 -12.13
CA ALA A 357 10.00 8.05 -12.60
C ALA A 357 11.19 8.00 -13.57
N ILE A 358 12.25 7.25 -13.23
CA ILE A 358 13.40 7.03 -14.11
C ILE A 358 12.95 6.36 -15.40
N LEU A 359 12.14 5.30 -15.33
CA LEU A 359 11.64 4.59 -16.50
C LEU A 359 10.80 5.50 -17.41
N SER A 360 10.03 6.42 -16.80
CA SER A 360 9.22 7.42 -17.51
C SER A 360 10.04 8.42 -18.31
N HIS A 361 11.28 8.69 -17.89
CA HIS A 361 12.24 9.54 -18.61
C HIS A 361 13.12 8.73 -19.58
N ALA A 362 13.52 7.52 -19.21
CA ALA A 362 14.51 6.73 -19.94
C ALA A 362 13.92 5.93 -21.11
N TRP A 363 12.62 5.58 -21.06
CA TRP A 363 11.98 4.77 -22.09
C TRP A 363 10.71 5.42 -22.63
N ARG A 364 9.67 5.49 -21.80
CA ARG A 364 8.40 6.11 -22.15
C ARG A 364 7.63 6.52 -20.89
N PRO A 365 6.89 7.64 -20.90
CA PRO A 365 6.03 8.03 -19.79
C PRO A 365 5.10 6.89 -19.37
N CYS A 366 5.26 6.40 -18.12
CA CYS A 366 4.50 5.27 -17.60
C CYS A 366 4.20 5.35 -16.09
N ILE A 367 4.60 6.42 -15.43
CA ILE A 367 4.34 6.64 -14.01
C ILE A 367 2.89 7.06 -13.79
N PHE A 368 2.25 6.46 -12.79
CA PHE A 368 0.92 6.83 -12.30
C PHE A 368 0.83 6.51 -10.79
N PRO A 369 0.10 7.30 -9.97
CA PRO A 369 0.04 7.08 -8.52
C PRO A 369 -0.38 5.67 -8.11
N ARG A 370 -1.39 5.10 -8.80
CA ARG A 370 -1.89 3.75 -8.51
C ARG A 370 -0.87 2.62 -8.62
N TYR A 371 0.17 2.79 -9.44
CA TYR A 371 1.14 1.72 -9.73
C TYR A 371 2.09 1.41 -8.56
N THR A 372 2.16 2.31 -7.58
CA THR A 372 2.97 2.15 -6.37
C THR A 372 2.16 2.32 -5.08
N LEU A 373 0.84 2.07 -5.12
CA LEU A 373 -0.02 2.19 -3.92
C LEU A 373 0.51 1.37 -2.74
N TYR A 374 1.14 0.23 -3.00
CA TYR A 374 1.75 -0.61 -1.96
C TYR A 374 2.88 0.09 -1.17
N SER A 375 3.50 1.14 -1.72
CA SER A 375 4.49 1.96 -1.01
C SER A 375 3.88 2.70 0.19
N SER A 376 2.59 3.03 0.12
CA SER A 376 1.88 3.70 1.22
C SER A 376 1.81 2.84 2.50
N LEU A 377 1.79 1.50 2.37
CA LEU A 377 1.84 0.58 3.52
C LEU A 377 3.08 0.83 4.38
N ALA A 378 4.23 1.00 3.73
CA ALA A 378 5.47 1.31 4.43
C ALA A 378 5.39 2.69 5.09
N LEU A 379 4.85 3.69 4.39
CA LEU A 379 4.66 5.04 4.93
C LEU A 379 3.78 5.05 6.19
N TYR A 380 2.67 4.30 6.21
CA TYR A 380 1.79 4.19 7.39
C TYR A 380 2.54 3.62 8.61
N VAL A 381 3.31 2.56 8.38
CA VAL A 381 4.10 1.91 9.43
C VAL A 381 5.20 2.85 9.95
N LEU A 382 5.94 3.52 9.06
CA LEU A 382 7.02 4.43 9.43
C LEU A 382 6.49 5.69 10.14
N ALA A 383 5.42 6.31 9.63
CA ALA A 383 4.80 7.48 10.24
C ALA A 383 4.27 7.17 11.65
N ALA A 384 3.57 6.05 11.81
CA ALA A 384 3.10 5.61 13.12
C ALA A 384 4.26 5.33 14.10
N GLY A 385 5.34 4.70 13.60
CA GLY A 385 6.55 4.45 14.37
C GLY A 385 7.25 5.71 14.86
N MET A 386 7.36 6.73 14.00
CA MET A 386 7.92 8.04 14.32
C MET A 386 7.05 8.78 15.34
N LEU A 387 5.75 8.95 15.05
CA LEU A 387 4.83 9.72 15.89
C LEU A 387 4.76 9.18 17.33
N THR A 388 4.69 7.86 17.49
CA THR A 388 4.60 7.22 18.81
C THR A 388 5.85 7.40 19.68
N ARG A 389 6.98 7.78 19.08
CA ARG A 389 8.27 8.02 19.74
C ARG A 389 8.55 9.47 20.08
N LEU A 390 7.73 10.41 19.60
CA LEU A 390 7.91 11.83 19.91
C LEU A 390 7.89 12.09 21.42
N LYS A 391 8.78 12.97 21.87
CA LYS A 391 8.84 13.48 23.24
C LYS A 391 8.85 15.01 23.18
N PRO A 392 8.18 15.70 24.12
CA PRO A 392 7.41 15.16 25.26
C PRO A 392 6.06 14.56 24.85
N ALA A 393 5.37 13.89 25.80
CA ALA A 393 4.09 13.22 25.53
C ALA A 393 2.99 14.17 25.03
N ALA A 394 3.03 15.45 25.41
CA ALA A 394 2.12 16.47 24.89
C ALA A 394 2.30 16.68 23.38
N LEU A 395 3.54 16.83 22.91
CA LEU A 395 3.87 16.95 21.49
C LEU A 395 3.41 15.72 20.71
N ARG A 396 3.67 14.52 21.25
CA ARG A 396 3.19 13.27 20.64
C ARG A 396 1.68 13.24 20.46
N ARG A 397 0.92 13.59 21.51
CA ARG A 397 -0.55 13.63 21.42
C ARG A 397 -1.01 14.66 20.40
N ALA A 398 -0.46 15.87 20.42
CA ALA A 398 -0.79 16.91 19.45
C ALA A 398 -0.50 16.45 18.00
N ALA A 399 0.68 15.89 17.74
CA ALA A 399 1.05 15.42 16.41
C ALA A 399 0.17 14.26 15.91
N ILE A 400 -0.18 13.30 16.78
CA ILE A 400 -1.11 12.22 16.43
C ILE A 400 -2.51 12.78 16.16
N THR A 401 -3.01 13.70 17.00
CA THR A 401 -4.32 14.35 16.79
C THR A 401 -4.35 15.11 15.46
N VAL A 402 -3.31 15.87 15.15
CA VAL A 402 -3.20 16.57 13.86
C VAL A 402 -3.20 15.56 12.70
N ALA A 403 -2.43 14.47 12.80
CA ALA A 403 -2.41 13.45 11.75
C ALA A 403 -3.79 12.81 11.53
N ILE A 404 -4.50 12.44 12.61
CA ILE A 404 -5.85 11.85 12.52
C ILE A 404 -6.85 12.87 11.95
N ALA A 405 -6.80 14.12 12.41
CA ALA A 405 -7.66 15.18 11.89
C ALA A 405 -7.42 15.44 10.40
N THR A 406 -6.16 15.40 9.96
CA THR A 406 -5.78 15.51 8.54
C THR A 406 -6.35 14.36 7.72
N TYR A 407 -6.26 13.11 8.20
CA TYR A 407 -6.88 11.97 7.53
C TYR A 407 -8.41 12.11 7.46
N GLY A 408 -9.05 12.51 8.55
CA GLY A 408 -10.49 12.76 8.58
C GLY A 408 -10.91 13.83 7.57
N TYR A 409 -10.17 14.94 7.50
CA TYR A 409 -10.39 16.00 6.51
C TYR A 409 -10.21 15.48 5.08
N GLN A 410 -9.10 14.79 4.79
CA GLN A 410 -8.82 14.28 3.45
C GLN A 410 -9.86 13.24 3.02
N ALA A 411 -10.18 12.27 3.88
CA ALA A 411 -11.22 11.28 3.60
C ALA A 411 -12.58 11.95 3.39
N SER A 412 -12.87 13.02 4.14
CA SER A 412 -14.12 13.75 3.97
C SER A 412 -14.27 14.37 2.58
N LEU A 413 -13.17 14.78 1.92
CA LEU A 413 -13.19 15.27 0.54
C LEU A 413 -13.74 14.26 -0.47
N LEU A 414 -13.71 12.96 -0.15
CA LEU A 414 -14.26 11.86 -0.98
C LEU A 414 -15.69 11.46 -0.61
N LEU A 415 -16.33 12.12 0.37
CA LEU A 415 -17.73 11.87 0.70
C LEU A 415 -18.80 12.27 -0.34
N PRO A 416 -18.58 13.21 -1.30
CA PRO A 416 -19.61 13.63 -2.24
C PRO A 416 -20.26 12.51 -3.08
N ALA A 417 -21.37 12.87 -3.76
CA ALA A 417 -22.31 11.95 -4.40
C ALA A 417 -21.73 10.93 -5.42
N ALA A 418 -20.62 11.22 -6.06
CA ALA A 418 -19.91 10.22 -6.84
C ALA A 418 -18.45 10.63 -6.91
N THR A 419 -17.52 9.71 -6.71
CA THR A 419 -16.11 9.95 -7.02
C THR A 419 -15.78 9.43 -8.43
N ARG A 420 -16.69 8.66 -9.01
CA ARG A 420 -16.49 7.93 -10.27
C ARG A 420 -17.33 8.36 -11.46
N THR A 421 -17.85 9.57 -11.50
CA THR A 421 -18.62 10.07 -12.65
C THR A 421 -17.73 10.82 -13.63
N GLN A 422 -17.52 10.27 -14.83
CA GLN A 422 -17.42 11.06 -16.06
C GLN A 422 -18.58 10.67 -16.97
#